data_AF-A0A669BX91-F1
#
_entry.id   AF-A0A669BX91-F1
#
_cell.length_a   1.000
_cell.length_b   1.000
_cell.length_c   1.000
_cell.angle_alpha   90.00
_cell.angle_beta   90.00
_cell.angle_gamma   90.00
#
_symmetry.space_group_name_H-M   'P 1'
#
loop_
_entity.id
_entity.type
_entity.pdbx_description
1 polymer ?
#
loop_
_entity_poly.entity_id
_entity_poly.type
_entity_poly.pdbx_seq_one_letter_code
_entity_poly.pdbx_strand_id
1 'polypeptide(L)' 'TVNSWFNRGATLTFFSFRYWRTGEPNSLGDEDCGVMAASDEENCWNDANCRDENFWICEKMVDQ' A
#
# COMPACT_ATOMS: atom_id res chain seq x y z
N THR A 1 -17.62 -8.84 0.87
CA THR A 1 -16.89 -8.25 -0.26
C THR A 1 -15.43 -8.25 0.11
N VAL A 2 -14.57 -8.93 -0.65
CA VAL A 2 -13.15 -9.03 -0.32
C VAL A 2 -12.52 -7.70 -0.78
N ASN A 3 -12.02 -6.88 0.15
CA ASN A 3 -11.28 -5.66 -0.21
C ASN A 3 -10.10 -6.10 -1.09
N SER A 4 -10.18 -5.74 -2.37
CA SER A 4 -9.19 -6.12 -3.37
C SER A 4 -8.23 -4.95 -3.52
N TRP A 5 -6.95 -5.20 -3.27
CA TRP A 5 -5.91 -4.19 -3.41
C TRP A 5 -5.41 -4.16 -4.85
N PHE A 6 -5.14 -2.96 -5.36
CA PHE A 6 -4.70 -2.76 -6.74
C PHE A 6 -3.46 -1.88 -6.83
N ASN A 7 -2.59 -2.19 -7.80
CA ASN A 7 -1.52 -1.30 -8.24
C ASN A 7 -1.52 -1.24 -9.77
N ARG A 8 -1.58 -0.04 -10.35
CA ARG A 8 -1.69 0.20 -11.80
C ARG A 8 -2.76 -0.65 -12.49
N GLY A 9 -3.94 -0.77 -11.88
CA GLY A 9 -5.07 -1.54 -12.42
C GLY A 9 -4.91 -3.06 -12.34
N ALA A 10 -3.82 -3.57 -11.77
CA ALA A 10 -3.64 -4.99 -11.51
C ALA A 10 -3.92 -5.31 -10.03
N THR A 11 -4.59 -6.43 -9.77
CA THR A 11 -4.85 -6.91 -8.41
C THR A 11 -3.56 -7.37 -7.75
N LEU A 12 -3.34 -7.00 -6.48
CA LEU A 12 -2.24 -7.53 -5.69
C LEU A 12 -2.39 -9.05 -5.50
N THR A 13 -1.27 -9.74 -5.60
CA THR A 13 -1.22 -11.20 -5.40
C THR A 13 -0.98 -11.53 -3.93
N PHE A 14 -1.23 -12.78 -3.54
CA PHE A 14 -0.90 -13.26 -2.20
C PHE A 14 0.56 -13.01 -1.80
N PHE A 15 1.50 -13.09 -2.75
CA PHE A 15 2.92 -12.80 -2.48
C PHE A 15 3.17 -11.34 -2.12
N SER A 16 2.37 -10.41 -2.64
CA SER A 16 2.47 -8.99 -2.31
C SER A 16 2.04 -8.72 -0.86
N PHE A 17 1.21 -9.58 -0.26
CA PHE A 17 0.73 -9.36 1.11
C PHE A 17 1.84 -9.45 2.16
N ARG A 18 2.97 -10.09 1.84
CA ARG A 18 4.11 -10.18 2.76
C ARG A 18 4.69 -8.82 3.15
N TYR A 19 4.46 -7.78 2.33
CA TYR A 19 5.01 -6.44 2.55
C TYR A 19 4.14 -5.56 3.47
N TRP A 20 2.93 -5.99 3.82
CA TRP A 20 2.12 -5.32 4.82
C TRP A 20 2.71 -5.52 6.21
N ARG A 21 2.60 -4.49 7.03
CA ARG A 21 2.90 -4.58 8.46
C ARG A 21 1.98 -5.63 9.08
N THR A 22 2.48 -6.30 10.12
CA THR A 22 1.64 -7.24 10.88
C THR A 22 0.38 -6.54 11.37
N GLY A 23 -0.78 -7.09 11.04
CA GLY A 23 -2.09 -6.51 11.34
C GLY A 23 -2.71 -5.75 10.18
N GLU A 24 -1.93 -5.39 9.16
CA GLU A 24 -2.41 -4.67 7.97
C GLU A 24 -2.65 -5.61 6.78
N PRO A 25 -3.55 -5.25 5.85
CA PRO A 25 -4.43 -4.08 5.89
C PRO A 25 -5.67 -4.30 6.77
N ASN A 26 -6.07 -3.29 7.57
CA ASN A 26 -7.12 -3.42 8.58
C ASN A 26 -8.38 -2.53 8.38
N SER A 27 -8.32 -1.56 7.46
CA SER A 27 -9.37 -0.59 7.13
C SER A 27 -9.90 0.21 8.34
N LEU A 28 -9.01 0.60 9.27
CA LEU A 28 -9.38 1.30 10.50
C LEU A 28 -9.80 2.74 10.20
N GLY A 29 -11.11 2.93 10.02
CA GLY A 29 -11.67 4.26 9.78
C GLY A 29 -11.63 4.67 8.31
N ASP A 30 -11.95 3.71 7.41
CA ASP A 30 -12.08 3.94 5.97
C ASP A 30 -10.72 4.21 5.29
N GLU A 31 -9.79 3.29 5.52
CA GLU A 31 -8.43 3.32 4.99
C GLU A 31 -8.34 2.44 3.72
N ASP A 32 -8.29 3.09 2.56
CA ASP A 32 -8.33 2.43 1.24
C ASP A 32 -7.07 2.73 0.38
N CYS A 33 -6.11 3.47 0.90
CA CYS A 33 -4.89 3.85 0.20
C CYS A 33 -3.65 3.23 0.83
N GLY A 34 -2.85 2.52 0.05
CA GLY A 34 -1.60 1.92 0.54
C GLY A 34 -0.49 2.96 0.67
N VAL A 35 0.13 3.02 1.84
CA VAL A 35 1.34 3.83 2.10
C VAL A 35 2.47 2.94 2.61
N MET A 36 3.71 3.37 2.42
CA MET A 36 4.83 2.80 3.15
C MET A 36 4.96 3.59 4.45
N ALA A 37 4.76 2.94 5.60
CA ALA A 37 4.96 3.59 6.88
C ALA A 37 6.44 4.01 7.01
N ALA A 38 6.68 5.17 7.63
CA ALA A 38 8.03 5.67 7.89
C ALA A 38 8.69 4.88 9.04
N SER A 39 9.00 3.61 8.77
CA SER A 39 9.82 2.75 9.64
C SER A 39 10.95 2.13 8.83
N ASP A 40 12.09 1.87 9.49
CA ASP A 40 13.21 1.11 8.92
C ASP A 40 12.93 -0.42 8.93
N GLU A 41 11.69 -0.82 9.21
CA GLU A 41 11.29 -2.22 9.30
C GLU A 41 10.99 -2.79 7.90
N GLU A 42 11.38 -4.04 7.69
CA GLU A 42 10.88 -4.79 6.54
C GLU A 42 9.36 -4.99 6.68
N ASN A 43 8.65 -4.98 5.55
CA ASN A 43 7.19 -5.17 5.50
C ASN A 43 6.42 -4.04 6.23
N CYS A 44 6.66 -2.80 5.80
CA CYS A 44 6.13 -1.60 6.44
C CYS A 44 4.87 -1.02 5.76
N TRP A 45 4.19 -1.73 4.86
CA TRP A 45 2.99 -1.17 4.24
C TRP A 45 1.83 -1.06 5.23
N ASN A 46 1.07 0.02 5.11
CA ASN A 46 -0.10 0.35 5.92
C ASN A 46 -1.20 0.88 5.02
N ASP A 47 -2.45 0.51 5.28
CA ASP A 47 -3.59 1.14 4.63
C ASP A 47 -3.92 2.40 5.42
N ALA A 48 -4.00 3.53 4.73
CA ALA A 48 -4.23 4.83 5.32
C ALA A 48 -5.45 5.51 4.69
N ASN A 49 -5.93 6.55 5.34
CA ASN A 49 -6.98 7.37 4.77
C ASN A 49 -6.45 8.05 3.50
N CYS A 50 -7.18 7.93 2.40
CA CYS A 50 -6.75 8.50 1.12
C CYS A 50 -6.64 10.04 1.12
N ARG A 51 -7.16 10.71 2.17
CA ARG A 51 -7.06 12.17 2.33
C ARG A 51 -5.84 12.61 3.13
N ASP A 52 -5.06 11.68 3.67
CA ASP A 52 -3.88 12.02 4.46
C ASP A 52 -2.77 12.62 3.58
N GLU A 53 -2.15 13.70 4.08
CA GLU A 53 -1.02 14.36 3.42
C GLU A 53 0.27 13.56 3.66
N ASN A 54 0.65 12.73 2.69
CA ASN A 54 1.86 11.93 2.70
C ASN A 54 2.80 12.30 1.54
N PHE A 55 4.09 12.01 1.69
CA PHE A 55 5.02 12.01 0.55
C PHE A 55 4.67 10.86 -0.40
N TRP A 56 5.00 11.04 -1.69
CA TRP A 56 4.73 10.04 -2.73
C TRP A 56 5.98 9.70 -3.53
N ILE A 57 5.98 8.50 -4.09
CA ILE A 57 7.01 8.00 -5.01
C ILE A 57 6.38 7.82 -6.38
N CYS A 58 7.03 8.34 -7.42
CA CYS A 58 6.63 8.12 -8.81
C CYS A 58 7.57 7.09 -9.46
N GLU A 59 7.02 6.31 -10.39
CA GLU A 59 7.78 5.42 -11.25
C GLU A 59 7.53 5.81 -12.70
N LYS A 60 8.59 5.85 -13.50
CA LYS A 60 8.52 6.03 -14.95
C LYS A 60 9.43 5.01 -15.63
N MET A 61 9.09 4.65 -16.85
CA MET A 61 10.02 3.93 -17.73
C MET A 61 11.19 4.86 -18.07
N VAL A 62 12.39 4.30 -18.17
CA VAL A 62 13.54 5.01 -18.75
C VAL A 62 13.51 4.71 -20.23
N ASP A 63 13.25 5.74 -21.04
CA ASP A 63 13.42 5.64 -22.49
C ASP A 63 14.91 5.38 -22.78
N GLN A 64 15.19 4.37 -23.62
CA GLN A 64 16.56 4.04 -24.04
C GLN A 64 17.05 4.98 -25.14
#